data_AF-A0A2U1F8D7-F1
#
_entry.id   AF-A0A2U1F8D7-F1
#
_cell.length_a   1.000
_cell.length_b   1.000
_cell.length_c   1.000
_cell.angle_alpha   90.00
_cell.angle_beta   90.00
_cell.angle_gamma   90.00
#
_symmetry.space_group_name_H-M   'P 1'
#
loop_
_entity.id
_entity.type
_entity.pdbx_description
1 polymer ?
#
loop_
_entity_poly.entity_id
_entity_poly.type
_entity_poly.pdbx_seq_one_letter_code
_entity_poly.pdbx_strand_id
1 'polypeptide(L)'
;MARYALGLVLKKSDPERALAQFDEAAELAASVRNFWWYGIALMEAAATRAVHADPATGVAALAVVLDHWDRVGDWTQQWLNLRYVVRLLVRVGADEDAVVLHHALVAAGKPSPLDARRLDHAAAALGDEGFAAAARRGSALTGSGAVALARARLAARCRSPGRPGRASSSVVGVVTSAPPSS
;
A
#
# COMPACT_ATOMS: atom_id res chain seq x y z
N MET A 1 -4.07 -19.18 -17.06
CA MET A 1 -4.75 -17.94 -17.50
C MET A 1 -6.21 -17.83 -17.09
N ALA A 2 -7.03 -18.88 -17.23
CA ALA A 2 -8.45 -18.83 -16.81
C ALA A 2 -8.64 -18.37 -15.35
N ARG A 3 -7.84 -18.94 -14.42
CA ARG A 3 -7.83 -18.55 -13.00
C ARG A 3 -7.53 -17.07 -12.78
N TYR A 4 -6.45 -16.56 -13.39
CA TYR A 4 -6.12 -15.14 -13.34
C TYR A 4 -7.28 -14.24 -13.82
N ALA A 5 -7.89 -14.58 -14.96
CA ALA A 5 -9.03 -13.82 -15.49
C ALA A 5 -10.24 -13.84 -14.56
N LEU A 6 -10.56 -15.00 -13.97
CA LEU A 6 -11.62 -15.13 -12.97
C LEU A 6 -11.31 -14.28 -11.72
N GLY A 7 -10.07 -14.29 -11.24
CA GLY A 7 -9.63 -13.45 -10.14
C GLY A 7 -9.86 -11.96 -10.42
N LEU A 8 -9.56 -11.49 -11.62
CA LEU A 8 -9.81 -10.09 -12.02
C LEU A 8 -11.29 -9.69 -11.96
N VAL A 9 -12.20 -10.60 -12.34
CA VAL A 9 -13.66 -10.36 -12.28
C VAL A 9 -14.13 -10.33 -10.83
N LEU A 10 -13.60 -11.23 -9.99
CA LEU A 10 -14.02 -11.38 -8.60
C LEU A 10 -13.45 -10.33 -7.66
N LYS A 11 -12.28 -9.72 -7.96
CA LYS A 11 -11.51 -8.95 -6.97
C LYS A 11 -12.24 -7.82 -6.25
N LYS A 12 -13.32 -7.28 -6.82
CA LYS A 12 -14.15 -6.24 -6.18
C LYS A 12 -15.34 -6.78 -5.41
N SER A 13 -15.98 -7.85 -5.88
CA SER A 13 -17.21 -8.40 -5.31
C SER A 13 -16.94 -9.54 -4.32
N ASP A 14 -15.88 -10.31 -4.55
CA ASP A 14 -15.47 -11.46 -3.76
C ASP A 14 -13.92 -11.53 -3.71
N PRO A 15 -13.29 -10.68 -2.88
CA PRO A 15 -11.84 -10.57 -2.84
C PRO A 15 -11.17 -11.84 -2.32
N GLU A 16 -11.80 -12.61 -1.44
CA GLU A 16 -11.24 -13.86 -0.93
C GLU A 16 -11.13 -14.90 -2.04
N ARG A 17 -12.21 -15.13 -2.81
CA ARG A 17 -12.13 -16.04 -3.96
C ARG A 17 -11.18 -15.52 -5.02
N ALA A 18 -11.12 -14.20 -5.25
CA ALA A 18 -10.16 -13.63 -6.18
C ALA A 18 -8.71 -13.95 -5.79
N LEU A 19 -8.38 -13.86 -4.49
CA LEU A 19 -7.06 -14.21 -3.98
C LEU A 19 -6.74 -15.68 -4.20
N ALA A 20 -7.67 -16.59 -3.90
CA ALA A 20 -7.49 -18.01 -4.20
C ALA A 20 -7.19 -18.25 -5.69
N GLN A 21 -7.91 -17.57 -6.58
CA GLN A 21 -7.67 -17.68 -8.02
C GLN A 21 -6.30 -17.13 -8.46
N PHE A 22 -5.85 -16.02 -7.87
CA PHE A 22 -4.54 -15.46 -8.18
C PHE A 22 -3.40 -16.33 -7.63
N ASP A 23 -3.53 -16.86 -6.42
CA ASP A 23 -2.53 -17.73 -5.81
C ASP A 23 -2.40 -19.04 -6.62
N GLU A 24 -3.50 -19.70 -6.99
CA GLU A 24 -3.48 -20.86 -7.88
C GLU A 24 -2.89 -20.54 -9.26
N ALA A 25 -3.16 -19.33 -9.80
CA ALA A 25 -2.56 -18.91 -11.07
C ALA A 25 -1.04 -18.71 -10.97
N ALA A 26 -0.55 -18.19 -9.84
CA ALA A 26 0.87 -18.04 -9.56
C ALA A 26 1.56 -19.40 -9.43
N GLU A 27 0.96 -20.33 -8.69
CA GLU A 27 1.48 -21.70 -8.52
C GLU A 27 1.64 -22.42 -9.87
N LEU A 28 0.61 -22.36 -10.73
CA LEU A 28 0.67 -22.94 -12.07
C LEU A 28 1.73 -22.28 -12.97
N ALA A 29 1.89 -20.96 -12.88
CA ALA A 29 2.92 -20.28 -13.64
C ALA A 29 4.32 -20.67 -13.14
N ALA A 30 4.49 -20.81 -11.82
CA ALA A 30 5.73 -21.25 -11.21
C ALA A 30 6.09 -22.70 -11.57
N SER A 31 5.11 -23.61 -11.63
CA SER A 31 5.35 -25.04 -11.94
C SER A 31 5.93 -25.26 -13.34
N VAL A 32 5.68 -24.33 -14.27
CA VAL A 32 6.25 -24.33 -15.63
C VAL A 32 7.36 -23.29 -15.81
N ARG A 33 7.85 -22.69 -14.71
CA ARG A 33 8.91 -21.65 -14.67
C ARG A 33 8.60 -20.43 -15.54
N ASN A 34 7.32 -20.07 -15.66
CA ASN A 34 6.91 -18.83 -16.32
C ASN A 34 6.93 -17.67 -15.33
N PHE A 35 8.11 -17.08 -15.14
CA PHE A 35 8.32 -16.02 -14.15
C PHE A 35 7.50 -14.76 -14.42
N TRP A 36 7.22 -14.45 -15.69
CA TRP A 36 6.44 -13.29 -16.04
C TRP A 36 4.98 -13.45 -15.62
N TRP A 37 4.33 -14.57 -15.96
CA TRP A 37 2.95 -14.84 -15.52
C TRP A 37 2.84 -15.03 -14.01
N TYR A 38 3.86 -15.62 -13.39
CA TYR A 38 3.95 -15.69 -11.94
C TYR A 38 3.94 -14.29 -11.33
N GLY A 39 4.78 -13.38 -11.84
CA GLY A 39 4.83 -11.99 -11.38
C GLY A 39 3.51 -11.24 -11.55
N ILE A 40 2.81 -11.44 -12.68
CA ILE A 40 1.51 -10.81 -12.93
C ILE A 40 0.44 -11.30 -11.94
N ALA A 41 0.38 -12.61 -11.68
CA ALA A 41 -0.56 -13.17 -10.71
C ALA A 41 -0.26 -12.68 -9.28
N LEU A 42 1.02 -12.71 -8.89
CA LEU A 42 1.49 -12.21 -7.60
C LEU A 42 1.15 -10.73 -7.40
N MET A 43 1.35 -9.91 -8.43
CA MET A 43 1.05 -8.48 -8.43
C MET A 43 -0.43 -8.19 -8.19
N GLU A 44 -1.35 -8.85 -8.89
CA GLU A 44 -2.79 -8.64 -8.68
C GLU A 44 -3.25 -9.19 -7.32
N ALA A 45 -2.66 -10.28 -6.83
CA ALA A 45 -2.94 -10.79 -5.50
C ALA A 45 -2.48 -9.79 -4.42
N ALA A 46 -1.27 -9.23 -4.54
CA ALA A 46 -0.75 -8.22 -3.63
C ALA A 46 -1.57 -6.93 -3.65
N ALA A 47 -1.97 -6.45 -4.84
CA ALA A 47 -2.84 -5.29 -4.97
C ALA A 47 -4.20 -5.52 -4.30
N THR A 48 -4.76 -6.73 -4.42
CA THR A 48 -6.02 -7.12 -3.78
C THR A 48 -5.87 -7.15 -2.25
N ARG A 49 -4.81 -7.77 -1.73
CA ARG A 49 -4.46 -7.75 -0.28
C ARG A 49 -4.30 -6.32 0.24
N ALA A 50 -3.60 -5.47 -0.51
CA ALA A 50 -3.37 -4.07 -0.15
C ALA A 50 -4.65 -3.22 -0.05
N VAL A 51 -5.74 -3.64 -0.69
CA VAL A 51 -7.06 -2.98 -0.59
C VAL A 51 -7.94 -3.61 0.48
N HIS A 52 -8.00 -4.94 0.55
CA HIS A 52 -9.05 -5.65 1.29
C HIS A 52 -8.57 -6.32 2.59
N ALA A 53 -7.31 -6.73 2.68
CA ALA A 53 -6.76 -7.35 3.89
C ALA A 53 -6.30 -6.29 4.91
N ASP A 54 -5.80 -6.73 6.07
CA ASP A 54 -5.09 -5.82 6.98
C ASP A 54 -3.90 -5.15 6.24
N PRO A 55 -3.55 -3.90 6.59
CA PRO A 55 -2.49 -3.19 5.88
C PRO A 55 -1.12 -3.88 5.93
N ALA A 56 -0.79 -4.63 6.99
CA ALA A 56 0.51 -5.28 7.11
C ALA A 56 0.66 -6.41 6.09
N THR A 57 -0.39 -7.19 5.86
CA THR A 57 -0.45 -8.20 4.78
C THR A 57 -0.26 -7.56 3.40
N GLY A 58 -0.88 -6.40 3.15
CA GLY A 58 -0.67 -5.64 1.93
C GLY A 58 0.77 -5.13 1.75
N VAL A 59 1.36 -4.60 2.82
CA VAL A 59 2.76 -4.13 2.85
C VAL A 59 3.71 -5.27 2.50
N ALA A 60 3.58 -6.41 3.16
CA ALA A 60 4.43 -7.57 2.94
C ALA A 60 4.30 -8.09 1.50
N ALA A 61 3.07 -8.24 1.00
CA ALA A 61 2.84 -8.75 -0.34
C ALA A 61 3.41 -7.82 -1.43
N LEU A 62 3.22 -6.50 -1.32
CA LEU A 62 3.79 -5.56 -2.30
C LEU A 62 5.31 -5.53 -2.26
N ALA A 63 5.95 -5.71 -1.10
CA ALA A 63 7.42 -5.79 -1.02
C ALA A 63 7.96 -6.95 -1.87
N VAL A 64 7.36 -8.15 -1.76
CA VAL A 64 7.74 -9.32 -2.57
C VAL A 64 7.59 -9.02 -4.07
N VAL A 65 6.54 -8.30 -4.47
CA VAL A 65 6.33 -7.93 -5.88
C VAL A 65 7.41 -6.97 -6.39
N LEU A 66 7.80 -5.98 -5.60
CA LEU A 66 8.89 -5.06 -5.98
C LEU A 66 10.23 -5.80 -6.12
N ASP A 67 10.50 -6.80 -5.27
CA ASP A 67 11.70 -7.62 -5.36
C ASP A 67 11.67 -8.55 -6.58
N HIS A 68 10.49 -9.11 -6.90
CA HIS A 68 10.30 -9.97 -8.05
C HIS A 68 10.62 -9.25 -9.37
N TRP A 69 10.00 -8.08 -9.60
CA TRP A 69 10.13 -7.38 -10.88
C TRP A 69 11.48 -6.73 -11.11
N ASP A 70 12.16 -6.36 -10.03
CA ASP A 70 13.55 -5.90 -10.08
C ASP A 70 14.49 -7.03 -10.52
N ARG A 71 14.32 -8.25 -9.99
CA ARG A 71 15.09 -9.42 -10.45
C ARG A 71 14.79 -9.80 -11.90
N VAL A 72 13.53 -9.66 -12.33
CA VAL A 72 13.14 -9.91 -13.73
C VAL A 72 13.62 -8.78 -14.67
N GLY A 73 13.86 -7.58 -14.15
CA GLY A 73 14.28 -6.42 -14.94
C GLY A 73 13.15 -5.75 -15.73
N ASP A 74 11.88 -6.03 -15.40
CA ASP A 74 10.73 -5.46 -16.12
C ASP A 74 10.30 -4.12 -15.50
N TRP A 75 10.87 -3.04 -16.02
CA TRP A 75 10.55 -1.68 -15.59
C TRP A 75 9.09 -1.27 -15.82
N THR A 76 8.42 -1.85 -16.83
CA THR A 76 7.02 -1.53 -17.09
C THR A 76 6.16 -1.99 -15.92
N GLN A 77 6.36 -3.23 -15.48
CA GLN A 77 5.67 -3.76 -14.30
C GLN A 77 6.11 -3.05 -13.03
N GLN A 78 7.38 -2.64 -12.94
CA GLN A 78 7.88 -1.94 -11.77
C GLN A 78 7.19 -0.58 -11.55
N TRP A 79 6.97 0.20 -12.63
CA TRP A 79 6.19 1.44 -12.56
C TRP A 79 4.73 1.20 -12.21
N LEU A 80 4.12 0.13 -12.72
CA LEU A 80 2.75 -0.23 -12.39
C LEU A 80 2.63 -0.54 -10.89
N ASN A 81 3.58 -1.27 -10.32
CA ASN A 81 3.59 -1.62 -8.90
C ASN A 81 3.76 -0.42 -7.98
N LEU A 82 4.54 0.58 -8.36
CA LEU A 82 4.62 1.82 -7.59
C LEU A 82 3.24 2.49 -7.44
N ARG A 83 2.33 2.35 -8.40
CA ARG A 83 0.95 2.84 -8.28
C ARG A 83 0.15 2.07 -7.21
N TYR A 84 0.41 0.77 -7.02
CA TYR A 84 -0.21 0.02 -5.92
C TYR A 84 0.37 0.41 -4.57
N VAL A 85 1.69 0.63 -4.49
CA VAL A 85 2.35 1.14 -3.26
C VAL A 85 1.79 2.49 -2.86
N VAL A 86 1.65 3.42 -3.80
CA VAL A 86 1.09 4.75 -3.53
C VAL A 86 -0.33 4.65 -2.95
N ARG A 87 -1.19 3.80 -3.52
CA ARG A 87 -2.55 3.59 -2.97
C ARG A 87 -2.52 3.04 -1.55
N LEU A 88 -1.62 2.10 -1.26
CA LEU A 88 -1.45 1.56 0.08
C LEU A 88 -0.95 2.63 1.06
N LEU A 89 0.00 3.48 0.65
CA LEU A 89 0.51 4.57 1.49
C LEU A 89 -0.61 5.54 1.87
N VAL A 90 -1.45 5.94 0.92
CA VAL A 90 -2.65 6.74 1.22
C VAL A 90 -3.57 6.01 2.21
N ARG A 91 -3.82 4.71 2.01
CA ARG A 91 -4.67 3.92 2.91
C ARG A 91 -4.17 3.90 4.36
N VAL A 92 -2.85 3.95 4.56
CA VAL A 92 -2.24 3.91 5.90
C VAL A 92 -1.87 5.30 6.45
N GLY A 93 -2.36 6.39 5.83
CA GLY A 93 -2.09 7.77 6.28
C GLY A 93 -0.63 8.21 6.10
N ALA A 94 0.07 7.62 5.14
CA ALA A 94 1.46 7.94 4.83
C ALA A 94 1.57 9.02 3.75
N ASP A 95 0.96 10.17 4.00
CA ASP A 95 0.72 11.19 2.97
C ASP A 95 2.01 11.74 2.37
N GLU A 96 3.04 12.02 3.18
CA GLU A 96 4.34 12.49 2.68
C GLU A 96 4.96 11.49 1.70
N ASP A 97 5.04 10.20 2.10
CA ASP A 97 5.61 9.15 1.26
C ASP A 97 4.79 8.95 -0.04
N ALA A 98 3.46 9.10 0.05
CA ALA A 98 2.57 9.02 -1.11
C ALA A 98 2.78 10.19 -2.08
N VAL A 99 2.98 11.42 -1.58
CA VAL A 99 3.28 12.61 -2.38
C VAL A 99 4.65 12.47 -3.06
N VAL A 100 5.68 12.00 -2.35
CA VAL A 100 7.02 11.76 -2.94
C VAL A 100 6.92 10.79 -4.11
N LEU A 101 6.25 9.64 -3.93
CA LEU A 101 6.10 8.66 -5.00
C LEU A 101 5.15 9.12 -6.12
N HIS A 102 4.14 9.95 -5.82
CA HIS A 102 3.31 10.59 -6.84
C HIS A 102 4.17 11.46 -7.76
N HIS A 103 5.01 12.34 -7.21
CA HIS A 103 5.84 13.23 -8.02
C HIS A 103 6.95 12.47 -8.77
N ALA A 104 7.47 11.37 -8.21
CA ALA A 104 8.37 10.48 -8.95
C ALA A 104 7.69 9.84 -10.17
N LEU A 105 6.44 9.39 -10.04
CA LEU A 105 5.67 8.84 -11.16
C LEU A 105 5.42 9.90 -12.24
N VAL A 106 4.96 11.09 -11.85
CA VAL A 106 4.66 12.19 -12.78
C VAL A 106 5.91 12.66 -13.52
N ALA A 107 7.04 12.84 -12.82
CA ALA A 107 8.30 13.23 -13.43
C ALA A 107 8.83 12.20 -14.44
N ALA A 108 8.55 10.91 -14.21
CA ALA A 108 8.86 9.83 -15.14
C ALA A 108 7.83 9.66 -16.29
N GLY A 109 6.85 10.55 -16.42
CA GLY A 109 5.79 10.49 -17.42
C GLY A 109 4.81 9.33 -17.21
N LYS A 110 4.66 8.85 -15.96
CA LYS A 110 3.78 7.72 -15.60
C LYS A 110 2.51 8.20 -14.91
N PRO A 111 1.36 7.53 -15.12
CA PRO A 111 0.14 7.86 -14.41
C PRO A 111 0.26 7.61 -12.90
N SER A 112 -0.20 8.57 -12.10
CA SER A 112 -0.29 8.45 -10.65
C SER A 112 -1.72 8.14 -10.19
N PRO A 113 -1.93 7.39 -9.10
CA PRO A 113 -3.26 7.11 -8.55
C PRO A 113 -3.80 8.20 -7.60
N LEU A 114 -3.03 9.27 -7.34
CA LEU A 114 -3.49 10.43 -6.58
C LEU A 114 -4.19 11.39 -7.55
N ASP A 115 -5.46 11.62 -7.29
CA ASP A 115 -6.26 12.66 -7.95
C ASP A 115 -6.10 14.01 -7.20
N ALA A 116 -6.68 15.07 -7.76
CA ALA A 116 -6.62 16.42 -7.19
C ALA A 116 -7.09 16.44 -5.73
N ARG A 117 -8.22 15.79 -5.42
CA ARG A 117 -8.76 15.74 -4.06
C ARG A 117 -7.78 15.12 -3.07
N ARG A 118 -7.11 14.02 -3.43
CA ARG A 118 -6.09 13.40 -2.56
C ARG A 118 -4.86 14.28 -2.40
N LEU A 119 -4.46 15.02 -3.42
CA LEU A 119 -3.37 15.98 -3.33
C LEU A 119 -3.72 17.15 -2.42
N ASP A 120 -4.93 17.69 -2.50
CA ASP A 120 -5.42 18.76 -1.62
C ASP A 120 -5.44 18.31 -0.15
N HIS A 121 -5.92 17.09 0.10
CA HIS A 121 -5.88 16.50 1.44
C HIS A 121 -4.45 16.35 1.97
N ALA A 122 -3.52 15.88 1.14
CA ALA A 122 -2.12 15.74 1.53
C ALA A 122 -1.46 17.11 1.76
N ALA A 123 -1.77 18.12 0.94
CA ALA A 123 -1.29 19.49 1.12
C ALA A 123 -1.77 20.08 2.45
N ALA A 124 -3.06 19.91 2.78
CA ALA A 124 -3.61 20.35 4.07
C ALA A 124 -2.96 19.63 5.26
N ALA A 125 -2.65 18.34 5.14
CA ALA A 125 -2.03 17.56 6.20
C ALA A 125 -0.54 17.88 6.43
N LEU A 126 0.20 18.16 5.34
CA LEU A 126 1.65 18.41 5.38
C LEU A 126 2.00 19.90 5.53
N GLY A 127 1.07 20.79 5.19
CA GLY A 127 1.35 22.21 4.97
C GLY A 127 2.13 22.46 3.68
N ASP A 128 2.12 23.72 3.23
CA ASP A 128 2.69 24.11 1.93
C ASP A 128 4.17 23.75 1.80
N GLU A 129 4.97 24.02 2.85
CA GLU A 129 6.40 23.74 2.84
C GLU A 129 6.69 22.23 2.80
N GLY A 130 5.98 21.46 3.62
CA GLY A 130 6.12 20.00 3.67
C GLY A 130 5.72 19.34 2.36
N PHE A 131 4.59 19.77 1.79
CA PHE A 131 4.13 19.31 0.49
C PHE A 131 5.14 19.65 -0.62
N ALA A 132 5.62 20.90 -0.66
CA ALA A 132 6.59 21.33 -1.67
C ALA A 132 7.94 20.59 -1.53
N ALA A 133 8.38 20.30 -0.31
CA ALA A 133 9.58 19.50 -0.06
C ALA A 133 9.41 18.06 -0.55
N ALA A 134 8.28 17.42 -0.24
CA ALA A 134 7.94 16.08 -0.72
C ALA A 134 7.87 16.04 -2.25
N ALA A 135 7.26 17.05 -2.88
CA ALA A 135 7.18 17.18 -4.33
C ALA A 135 8.55 17.31 -4.99
N ARG A 136 9.41 18.21 -4.49
CA ARG A 136 10.79 18.37 -4.99
C ARG A 136 11.59 17.08 -4.85
N ARG A 137 11.51 16.43 -3.70
CA ARG A 137 12.19 15.14 -3.47
C ARG A 137 11.71 14.09 -4.46
N GLY A 138 10.40 13.96 -4.65
CA GLY A 138 9.81 13.00 -5.58
C GLY A 138 10.27 13.20 -7.02
N SER A 139 10.16 14.43 -7.52
CA SER A 139 10.56 14.78 -8.89
C SER A 139 12.05 14.58 -9.17
N ALA A 140 12.90 14.56 -8.14
CA ALA A 140 14.34 14.31 -8.27
C ALA A 140 14.71 12.81 -8.28
N LEU A 141 13.77 11.90 -7.99
CA LEU A 141 14.06 10.47 -7.96
C LEU A 141 14.17 9.88 -9.37
N THR A 142 15.20 9.05 -9.57
CA THR A 142 15.25 8.10 -10.68
C THR A 142 14.23 6.97 -10.46
N GLY A 143 13.98 6.16 -11.49
CA GLY A 143 13.16 4.95 -11.34
C GLY A 143 13.65 4.02 -10.23
N SER A 144 14.94 3.74 -10.18
CA SER A 144 15.54 2.93 -9.11
C SER A 144 15.45 3.61 -7.74
N GLY A 145 15.61 4.93 -7.67
CA GLY A 145 15.42 5.70 -6.45
C GLY A 145 13.99 5.61 -5.90
N ALA A 146 12.99 5.67 -6.78
CA ALA A 146 11.58 5.51 -6.41
C ALA A 146 11.28 4.11 -5.87
N VAL A 147 11.82 3.06 -6.50
CA VAL A 147 11.68 1.67 -6.03
C VAL A 147 12.37 1.45 -4.69
N ALA A 148 13.60 1.95 -4.53
CA ALA A 148 14.35 1.85 -3.29
C ALA A 148 13.62 2.57 -2.13
N LEU A 149 13.07 3.76 -2.39
CA LEU A 149 12.24 4.47 -1.43
C LEU A 149 11.01 3.63 -1.04
N ALA A 150 10.26 3.13 -2.03
CA ALA A 150 9.08 2.31 -1.79
C ALA A 150 9.41 1.10 -0.89
N ARG A 151 10.48 0.35 -1.19
CA ARG A 151 10.92 -0.78 -0.36
C ARG A 151 11.28 -0.36 1.06
N ALA A 152 12.05 0.72 1.22
CA ALA A 152 12.42 1.22 2.54
C ALA A 152 11.19 1.60 3.38
N ARG A 153 10.18 2.20 2.75
CA ARG A 153 8.92 2.60 3.40
C ARG A 153 8.01 1.44 3.75
N LEU A 154 7.94 0.41 2.91
CA LEU A 154 7.25 -0.83 3.24
C LEU A 154 7.94 -1.55 4.40
N ALA A 155 9.27 -1.70 4.35
CA ALA A 155 10.05 -2.38 5.38
C ALA A 155 9.95 -1.70 6.76
N ALA A 156 9.96 -0.36 6.80
CA ALA A 156 9.78 0.39 8.05
C ALA A 156 8.42 0.13 8.72
N ARG A 157 7.38 -0.16 7.92
CA ARG A 157 6.03 -0.42 8.40
C ARG A 157 5.84 -1.84 8.92
N CYS A 158 6.58 -2.82 8.39
CA CYS A 158 6.64 -4.16 8.99
C CYS A 158 7.26 -4.14 10.40
N ARG A 159 8.19 -3.21 10.66
CA ARG A 159 8.91 -3.10 11.94
C ARG A 159 8.18 -2.32 13.02
N SER A 160 7.11 -1.59 12.67
CA SER A 160 6.37 -0.77 13.61
C SER A 160 5.02 -1.43 13.91
N PRO A 161 4.91 -2.32 14.91
CA PRO A 161 3.60 -2.77 15.37
C PRO A 161 2.85 -1.55 15.92
N GLY A 162 1.66 -1.29 15.39
CA GLY A 162 0.89 -0.09 15.65
C GLY A 162 0.79 0.25 17.14
N ARG A 163 1.06 1.51 17.47
CA ARG A 163 0.81 2.05 18.82
C ARG A 163 -0.71 2.02 19.05
N PRO A 164 -1.24 1.28 20.04
CA PRO A 164 -2.67 1.28 20.30
C PRO A 164 -3.11 2.69 20.70
N GLY A 165 -4.21 3.14 20.10
CA GLY A 165 -4.81 4.44 20.37
C GLY A 165 -5.07 4.61 21.86
N ARG A 166 -4.72 5.79 22.38
CA ARG A 166 -4.93 6.17 23.78
C ARG A 166 -6.42 6.06 24.10
N ALA A 167 -6.82 5.05 24.85
CA ALA A 167 -8.17 4.98 25.40
C ALA A 167 -8.36 6.20 26.32
N SER A 168 -9.38 7.00 26.02
CA SER A 168 -9.82 8.08 26.90
C SER A 168 -10.35 7.45 28.18
N SER A 169 -9.62 7.61 29.28
CA SER A 169 -10.10 7.22 30.60
C SER A 169 -11.18 8.22 31.01
N SER A 170 -12.44 7.83 30.86
CA SER A 170 -13.57 8.50 31.50
C SER A 170 -13.60 8.05 32.95
N VAL A 171 -13.25 8.95 33.87
CA VAL A 171 -13.42 8.73 35.30
C VAL A 171 -14.91 8.85 35.61
N VAL A 172 -15.55 7.69 35.84
CA VAL A 172 -16.89 7.59 36.41
C VAL A 172 -16.79 7.96 37.88
N GLY A 173 -17.54 8.99 38.29
CA GLY A 173 -17.67 9.41 39.68
C GLY A 173 -18.38 8.35 40.52
N VAL A 174 -17.80 8.02 41.66
CA VAL A 174 -18.48 7.26 42.72
C VAL A 174 -19.04 8.25 43.73
N VAL A 175 -20.37 8.36 43.75
CA VAL A 175 -21.14 9.01 44.81
C VAL A 175 -21.14 8.08 46.02
N THR A 176 -20.65 8.56 47.16
CA THR A 176 -20.78 7.88 48.45
C THR A 176 -22.02 8.40 49.18
N SER A 177 -23.01 7.53 49.40
CA SER A 177 -24.13 7.78 50.30
C SER A 177 -23.86 7.11 51.65
N ALA A 178 -23.88 7.89 52.73
CA ALA A 178 -23.80 7.40 54.11
C ALA A 178 -25.20 7.01 54.64
N PRO A 179 -25.32 6.06 55.60
CA PRO A 179 -26.60 5.65 56.19
C PRO A 179 -27.00 6.50 57.42
N PRO A 180 -28.27 6.43 57.87
CA PRO A 180 -28.82 7.37 58.83
C PRO A 180 -28.45 7.06 60.28
N SER A 181 -28.31 8.12 61.08
CA SER A 181 -28.23 8.07 62.54
C SER A 181 -29.62 7.97 63.16
N SER A 182 -29.72 7.18 64.24
CA SER A 182 -30.89 7.05 65.12
C SER A 182 -31.19 8.32 65.90
#